data_AF-A0A934JAM6-F1
#
_entry.id   AF-A0A934JAM6-F1
#
_cell.length_a   1.000
_cell.length_b   1.000
_cell.length_c   1.000
_cell.angle_alpha   90.00
_cell.angle_beta   90.00
_cell.angle_gamma   90.00
#
_symmetry.space_group_name_H-M   'P 1'
#
loop_
_entity.id
_entity.type
_entity.pdbx_description
1 polymer ?
#
loop_
_entity_poly.entity_id
_entity_poly.type
_entity_poly.pdbx_seq_one_letter_code
_entity_poly.pdbx_strand_id
1 'polypeptide(L)' 'MDKRKVVAAYRCGFITLQECAQILGLDSLQVKGIMEHPDLAGSGKSLNKQQTVSS' A
#
# COMPACT_ATOMS: atom_id res chain seq x y z
N MET A 1 7.76 -12.70 3.26
CA MET A 1 8.25 -11.75 4.29
C MET A 1 7.03 -11.13 4.97
N ASP A 2 7.04 -10.89 6.29
CA ASP A 2 5.89 -10.29 6.98
C ASP A 2 5.59 -8.88 6.47
N LYS A 3 4.31 -8.54 6.28
CA LYS A 3 3.85 -7.20 5.88
C LYS A 3 4.48 -6.08 6.71
N ARG A 4 4.58 -6.28 8.04
CA ARG A 4 5.19 -5.30 8.96
C ARG A 4 6.67 -5.03 8.63
N LYS A 5 7.41 -6.07 8.24
CA LYS A 5 8.83 -5.95 7.86
C LYS A 5 8.96 -5.25 6.51
N VAL A 6 8.07 -5.53 5.57
CA VAL A 6 8.03 -4.85 4.26
C VAL A 6 7.74 -3.34 4.44
N VAL A 7 6.76 -2.98 5.28
CA VAL A 7 6.45 -1.57 5.60
C VAL A 7 7.65 -0.86 6.24
N ALA A 8 8.32 -1.50 7.20
CA ALA A 8 9.51 -0.92 7.82
C ALA A 8 10.65 -0.70 6.82
N ALA A 9 10.90 -1.69 5.95
CA ALA A 9 11.92 -1.60 4.91
C ALA A 9 11.62 -0.51 3.88
N TYR A 10 10.36 -0.39 3.43
CA TYR A 10 9.89 0.69 2.55
C TYR A 10 10.08 2.07 3.18
N ARG A 11 9.65 2.24 4.43
CA ARG A 11 9.77 3.52 5.16
C ARG A 11 11.22 3.92 5.41
N CYS A 12 12.10 2.95 5.55
CA CYS A 12 13.53 3.19 5.72
C CYS A 12 14.27 3.35 4.37
N GLY A 13 13.59 3.19 3.24
CA GLY A 13 14.15 3.34 1.89
C GLY A 13 14.99 2.15 1.40
N PHE A 14 14.90 0.99 2.07
CA PHE A 14 15.63 -0.21 1.65
C PHE A 14 15.05 -0.87 0.40
N ILE A 15 13.73 -0.73 0.21
CA ILE A 15 13.00 -1.31 -0.92
C ILE A 15 12.00 -0.31 -1.46
N THR A 16 11.68 -0.44 -2.75
CA THR A 16 10.72 0.40 -3.47
C THR A 16 9.29 -0.12 -3.34
N LEU A 17 8.33 0.71 -3.75
CA LEU A 17 6.90 0.33 -3.77
C LEU A 17 6.64 -0.86 -4.71
N GLN A 18 7.39 -0.98 -5.81
CA GLN A 18 7.30 -2.12 -6.73
C GLN A 18 7.84 -3.41 -6.10
N GLU A 19 8.97 -3.34 -5.40
CA GLU A 19 9.47 -4.50 -4.66
C GLU A 19 8.50 -4.93 -3.57
N CYS A 20 7.87 -3.97 -2.89
CA CYS A 20 6.80 -4.27 -1.93
C CYS A 20 5.62 -4.99 -2.59
N ALA A 21 5.21 -4.58 -3.79
CA ALA A 21 4.17 -5.24 -4.59
C ALA A 21 4.54 -6.69 -4.93
N GLN A 22 5.77 -6.93 -5.36
CA GLN A 22 6.27 -8.28 -5.66
C GLN A 22 6.36 -9.16 -4.41
N ILE A 23 6.85 -8.61 -3.28
CA ILE A 23 6.98 -9.35 -2.02
C ILE A 23 5.62 -9.69 -1.41
N LEU A 24 4.65 -8.78 -1.52
CA LEU A 24 3.29 -8.95 -0.98
C LEU A 24 2.35 -9.68 -1.96
N GLY A 25 2.74 -9.85 -3.22
CA GLY A 25 1.90 -10.42 -4.26
C GLY A 25 0.68 -9.55 -4.60
N LEU A 26 0.82 -8.23 -4.48
CA LEU A 26 -0.26 -7.26 -4.65
C LEU A 26 0.08 -6.25 -5.75
N ASP A 27 -0.94 -5.56 -6.26
CA ASP A 27 -0.71 -4.42 -7.15
C ASP A 27 -0.12 -3.21 -6.40
N SER A 28 0.71 -2.44 -7.09
CA SER A 28 1.35 -1.23 -6.57
C SER A 28 0.37 -0.22 -5.94
N LEU A 29 -0.85 -0.07 -6.47
CA LEU A 29 -1.89 0.80 -5.86
C LEU A 29 -2.40 0.23 -4.53
N GLN A 30 -2.59 -1.09 -4.46
CA GLN A 30 -3.05 -1.75 -3.23
C GLN A 30 -1.97 -1.68 -2.15
N VAL A 31 -0.71 -1.90 -2.54
CA VAL A 31 0.43 -1.73 -1.63
C VAL A 31 0.57 -0.29 -1.17
N LYS A 32 0.38 0.70 -2.05
CA LYS A 32 0.43 2.12 -1.67
C LYS A 32 -0.53 2.43 -0.52
N GLY A 33 -1.78 1.97 -0.60
CA GLY A 33 -2.75 2.14 0.48
C GLY A 33 -2.35 1.45 1.79
N ILE A 34 -1.74 0.25 1.70
CA ILE A 34 -1.23 -0.49 2.86
C ILE A 34 -0.03 0.22 3.50
N MET A 35 0.84 0.82 2.70
CA MET A 35 2.05 1.53 3.15
C MET A 35 1.72 2.89 3.76
N GLU A 36 0.77 3.64 3.18
CA GLU A 36 0.31 4.92 3.70
C GLU A 36 -0.52 4.75 4.99
N HIS A 37 -1.27 3.65 5.10
CA HIS A 37 -2.17 3.40 6.23
C HIS A 37 -2.07 1.95 6.77
N PRO A 38 -0.94 1.56 7.38
CA PRO A 38 -0.73 0.19 7.86
C PRO A 38 -1.70 -0.22 8.98
N ASP A 39 -2.26 0.74 9.71
CA ASP A 39 -3.24 0.56 10.80
C ASP A 39 -4.67 0.31 10.29
N LEU A 40 -5.02 0.83 9.12
CA LEU A 40 -6.36 0.69 8.52
C LEU A 40 -6.57 -0.63 7.78
N ALA A 41 -5.52 -1.45 7.63
CA ALA A 41 -5.59 -2.71 6.91
C ALA A 41 -6.47 -3.80 7.59
N GLY A 42 -7.07 -3.51 8.76
CA GLY A 42 -8.07 -4.36 9.42
C GLY A 42 -9.53 -3.98 9.14
N SER A 43 -9.81 -2.90 8.43
CA SER A 43 -11.19 -2.49 8.14
C SER A 43 -11.26 -1.88 6.75
N GLY A 44 -11.86 -2.61 5.81
CA GLY A 44 -11.94 -2.28 4.39
C GLY A 44 -12.52 -0.89 4.11
N LYS A 45 -11.65 0.12 4.12
CA LYS A 45 -11.98 1.43 3.59
C LYS A 45 -11.44 1.48 2.18
N SER A 46 -12.36 1.15 1.26
CA SER A 46 -12.29 1.49 -0.15
C SER A 46 -11.56 2.82 -0.31
N LEU A 47 -10.36 2.77 -0.90
CA LEU A 47 -9.65 3.96 -1.32
C LEU A 47 -10.51 4.59 -2.41
N ASN A 48 -11.35 5.53 -1.99
CA ASN A 48 -12.29 6.27 -2.82
C ASN A 48 -11.49 6.97 -3.92
N LYS A 49 -11.37 6.29 -5.06
CA LYS A 49 -10.82 6.84 -6.28
C LYS A 49 -11.79 7.93 -6.71
N GLN A 50 -11.30 9.17 -6.66
CA GLN A 50 -11.90 10.36 -7.25
C GLN A 50 -12.87 10.04 -8.41
N GLN A 51 -14.17 10.01 -8.12
CA GLN A 51 -15.18 10.33 -9.12
C GLN A 51 -15.47 11.83 -8.97
N THR A 52 -14.56 12.65 -9.46
CA THR A 52 -14.91 14.00 -9.89
C THR A 52 -15.53 13.83 -11.27
N VAL A 53 -16.84 13.56 -11.31
CA VAL A 53 -17.61 13.60 -12.56
C VAL A 53 -18.08 15.03 -12.79
N SER A 54 -17.42 15.64 -13.76
CA SER A 54 -17.96 16.50 -14.83
C SER A 54 -18.51 17.90 -14.50
N SER A 55 -18.03 18.83 -15.35
CA SER A 55 -18.51 20.19 -15.63
C SER A 55 -20.00 20.32 -15.94
#